data_AF-A0A015VQN3-F1
#
_entry.id   AF-A0A015VQN3-F1
#
_cell.length_a   1.000
_cell.length_b   1.000
_cell.length_c   1.000
_cell.angle_alpha   90.00
_cell.angle_beta   90.00
_cell.angle_gamma   90.00
#
_symmetry.space_group_name_H-M   'P 1'
#
loop_
_entity.id
_entity.type
_entity.pdbx_description
1 polymer ?
#
loop_
_entity_poly.entity_id
_entity_poly.type
_entity_poly.pdbx_seq_one_letter_code
_entity_poly.pdbx_strand_id
1 'polypeptide(L)'
;LLLLVGWRGEPGVKDEPQHIKQGKVTIPLFDSMRIKNQILSKDKSDFLQQLNVALEYIRETNEPFVFIIQKETFSDYKLQTPNNNALLLDRETAIKIIVSSISKNDIVVST
;
A
#
# COMPACT_ATOMS: atom_id res chain seq x y z
N LEU A 1 0.50 -13.24 -10.76
CA LEU A 1 0.63 -12.41 -9.53
C LEU A 1 -0.49 -11.37 -9.53
N LEU A 2 -1.24 -11.22 -8.44
CA LEU A 2 -2.27 -10.17 -8.33
C LEU A 2 -1.82 -9.14 -7.29
N LEU A 3 -1.80 -7.86 -7.67
CA LEU A 3 -1.39 -6.75 -6.83
C LEU A 3 -2.61 -5.89 -6.48
N LEU A 4 -2.72 -5.47 -5.22
CA LEU A 4 -3.71 -4.49 -4.77
C LEU A 4 -2.96 -3.24 -4.31
N VAL A 5 -3.21 -2.10 -4.96
CA VAL A 5 -2.45 -0.87 -4.77
C VAL A 5 -3.38 0.27 -4.40
N GLY A 6 -3.23 0.83 -3.21
CA GLY A 6 -4.02 1.99 -2.76
C GLY A 6 -3.73 3.25 -3.59
N TRP A 7 -4.77 3.94 -4.05
CA TRP A 7 -4.67 5.15 -4.87
C TRP A 7 -4.59 6.41 -4.01
N ARG A 8 -3.39 6.66 -3.46
CA ARG A 8 -3.09 7.89 -2.73
C ARG A 8 -3.10 9.08 -3.70
N GLY A 9 -3.80 10.16 -3.33
CA GLY A 9 -3.90 11.37 -4.16
C GLY A 9 -4.66 11.17 -5.48
N GLU A 10 -5.64 10.28 -5.51
CA GLU A 10 -6.59 10.11 -6.62
C GLU A 10 -7.04 11.49 -7.19
N PRO A 11 -6.98 11.69 -8.53
CA PRO A 11 -7.38 12.95 -9.13
C PRO A 11 -8.81 13.38 -8.76
N GLY A 12 -8.96 14.60 -8.24
CA GLY A 12 -10.24 15.13 -7.78
C GLY A 12 -10.59 14.79 -6.32
N VAL A 13 -9.79 13.94 -5.66
CA VAL A 13 -9.97 13.59 -4.24
C VAL A 13 -8.91 14.29 -3.39
N LYS A 14 -9.35 14.93 -2.29
CA LYS A 14 -8.43 15.61 -1.36
C LYS A 14 -7.52 14.59 -0.66
N ASP A 15 -6.23 14.90 -0.65
CA ASP A 15 -5.19 14.16 0.04
C ASP A 15 -4.03 15.11 0.37
N GLU A 16 -3.04 14.63 1.12
CA GLU A 16 -1.85 15.41 1.45
C GLU A 16 -1.10 15.88 0.19
N PRO A 17 -0.46 17.07 0.21
CA PRO A 17 0.18 17.67 -0.96
C PRO A 17 1.14 16.74 -1.72
N GLN A 18 1.90 15.90 -0.99
CA GLN A 18 2.83 14.93 -1.57
C GLN A 18 2.13 13.80 -2.35
N HIS A 19 0.91 13.43 -1.97
CA HIS A 19 0.17 12.36 -2.63
C HIS A 19 -0.45 12.82 -3.96
N ILE A 20 -0.76 14.11 -4.13
CA ILE A 20 -1.40 14.63 -5.35
C ILE A 20 -0.58 14.30 -6.60
N LYS A 21 0.74 14.38 -6.51
CA LYS A 21 1.64 14.03 -7.62
C LYS A 21 1.65 12.52 -7.85
N GLN A 22 1.66 11.72 -6.78
CA GLN A 22 1.62 10.26 -6.85
C GLN A 22 0.36 9.78 -7.56
N GLY A 23 -0.82 10.21 -7.12
CA GLY A 23 -2.07 9.71 -7.70
C GLY A 23 -2.25 10.08 -9.17
N LYS A 24 -1.73 11.22 -9.62
CA LYS A 24 -1.69 11.59 -11.05
C LYS A 24 -0.85 10.65 -11.90
N VAL A 25 0.21 10.04 -11.34
CA VAL A 25 1.14 9.18 -12.08
C VAL A 25 0.90 7.69 -11.85
N THR A 26 0.06 7.28 -10.90
CA THR A 26 -0.16 5.86 -10.57
C THR A 26 -0.57 5.02 -11.79
N ILE A 27 -1.62 5.43 -12.52
CA ILE A 27 -2.06 4.71 -13.72
C ILE A 27 -1.00 4.79 -14.83
N PRO A 28 -0.50 5.99 -15.21
CA PRO A 28 0.58 6.10 -16.20
C PRO A 28 1.82 5.26 -15.88
N LEU A 29 2.16 5.08 -14.61
CA LEU A 29 3.29 4.27 -14.18
C LEU A 29 3.08 2.80 -14.54
N PHE A 30 1.91 2.22 -14.21
CA PHE A 30 1.59 0.83 -14.58
C PHE A 30 1.48 0.66 -16.09
N ASP A 31 0.86 1.61 -16.79
CA ASP A 31 0.77 1.61 -18.25
C ASP A 31 2.16 1.64 -18.90
N SER A 32 3.08 2.48 -18.37
CA SER A 32 4.46 2.58 -18.86
C SER A 32 5.26 1.30 -18.63
N MET A 33 5.01 0.60 -17.52
CA MET A 33 5.60 -0.71 -17.24
C MET A 33 4.91 -1.85 -18.01
N ARG A 34 3.86 -1.55 -18.79
CA ARG A 34 3.02 -2.52 -19.50
C ARG A 34 2.39 -3.55 -18.56
N ILE A 35 2.08 -3.13 -17.33
CA ILE A 35 1.36 -3.96 -16.36
C ILE A 35 -0.12 -3.66 -16.49
N LYS A 36 -0.90 -4.67 -16.87
CA LYS A 36 -2.36 -4.53 -16.98
C LYS A 36 -2.94 -4.15 -15.62
N ASN A 37 -3.72 -3.07 -15.61
CA ASN A 37 -4.26 -2.51 -14.39
C ASN A 37 -5.72 -2.10 -14.58
N GLN A 38 -6.46 -2.05 -13.47
CA GLN A 38 -7.85 -1.60 -13.45
C GLN A 38 -8.19 -0.99 -12.08
N ILE A 39 -9.03 0.04 -12.07
CA ILE A 39 -9.61 0.57 -10.83
C ILE A 39 -10.66 -0.44 -10.32
N LEU A 40 -10.51 -0.89 -9.08
CA LEU A 40 -11.44 -1.84 -8.47
C LEU A 40 -12.79 -1.16 -8.19
N SER A 41 -13.88 -1.74 -8.69
CA SER A 41 -15.23 -1.26 -8.41
C SER A 41 -15.56 -1.44 -6.93
N LYS A 42 -16.29 -0.47 -6.38
CA LYS A 42 -16.90 -0.57 -5.04
C LYS A 42 -18.17 -1.41 -5.06
N ASP A 43 -18.78 -1.61 -6.23
CA ASP A 43 -19.93 -2.50 -6.38
C ASP A 43 -19.48 -3.96 -6.38
N LYS A 44 -20.18 -4.79 -5.61
CA LYS A 44 -19.82 -6.20 -5.43
C LYS A 44 -19.99 -7.02 -6.71
N SER A 45 -21.00 -6.73 -7.51
CA SER A 45 -21.26 -7.48 -8.75
C SER A 45 -20.19 -7.17 -9.80
N ASP A 46 -19.85 -5.89 -9.97
CA ASP A 46 -18.78 -5.44 -10.85
C ASP A 46 -17.42 -5.99 -10.41
N PHE A 47 -17.11 -5.92 -9.11
CA PHE A 47 -15.87 -6.44 -8.54
C PHE A 47 -15.66 -7.92 -8.89
N LEU A 48 -16.69 -8.77 -8.77
CA LEU A 48 -16.55 -10.20 -9.06
C LEU A 48 -16.23 -10.43 -10.53
N GLN A 49 -16.85 -9.66 -11.43
CA GLN A 49 -16.53 -9.73 -12.85
C GLN A 49 -15.10 -9.28 -13.13
N GLN A 50 -14.67 -8.16 -12.55
CA GLN A 50 -13.31 -7.65 -12.67
C GLN A 50 -12.28 -8.69 -12.18
N LEU A 51 -12.54 -9.32 -11.04
CA LEU A 51 -11.67 -10.34 -10.46
C LEU A 51 -11.53 -11.55 -11.39
N ASN A 52 -12.63 -12.03 -11.99
CA ASN A 52 -12.57 -13.13 -12.93
C ASN A 52 -11.71 -12.80 -14.14
N VAL A 53 -11.89 -11.61 -14.73
CA VAL A 53 -11.08 -11.13 -15.87
C VAL A 53 -9.59 -11.03 -15.50
N ALA A 54 -9.28 -10.52 -14.31
CA ALA A 54 -7.91 -10.42 -13.83
C ALA A 54 -7.26 -11.80 -13.64
N LEU A 55 -7.98 -12.74 -13.03
CA LEU A 55 -7.49 -14.10 -12.79
C LEU A 55 -7.31 -14.88 -14.09
N GLU A 56 -8.21 -14.73 -15.06
CA GLU A 56 -8.09 -15.31 -16.40
C GLU A 56 -6.85 -14.77 -17.10
N TYR A 57 -6.68 -13.44 -17.16
CA TYR A 57 -5.50 -12.82 -17.74
C TYR A 57 -4.19 -13.32 -17.10
N ILE A 58 -4.13 -13.38 -15.76
CA ILE A 58 -2.93 -13.88 -15.05
C ILE A 58 -2.62 -15.33 -15.46
N ARG A 59 -3.65 -16.18 -15.58
CA ARG A 59 -3.47 -17.60 -15.93
C ARG A 59 -3.01 -17.78 -17.38
N GLU A 60 -3.55 -17.00 -18.30
CA GLU A 60 -3.24 -17.11 -19.73
C GLU A 60 -1.87 -16.53 -20.07
N THR A 61 -1.49 -15.42 -19.44
CA THR A 61 -0.27 -14.67 -19.80
C THR A 61 0.90 -14.92 -18.87
N ASN A 62 0.65 -15.44 -17.65
CA ASN A 62 1.61 -15.46 -16.53
C ASN A 62 2.14 -14.06 -16.13
N GLU A 63 1.47 -12.98 -16.54
CA GLU A 63 1.85 -11.61 -16.21
C GLU A 63 1.18 -11.13 -14.91
N PRO A 64 1.73 -10.11 -14.23
CA PRO A 64 1.07 -9.48 -13.12
C PRO A 64 -0.16 -8.67 -13.56
N PHE A 65 -1.18 -8.62 -12.70
CA PHE A 65 -2.31 -7.72 -12.83
C PHE A 65 -2.42 -6.83 -11.59
N VAL A 66 -2.78 -5.57 -11.77
CA VAL A 66 -2.92 -4.60 -10.68
C VAL A 66 -4.35 -4.12 -10.54
N PHE A 67 -4.91 -4.26 -9.35
CA PHE A 67 -6.09 -3.49 -8.94
C PHE A 67 -5.68 -2.21 -8.21
N ILE A 68 -6.16 -1.08 -8.71
CA ILE A 68 -5.99 0.23 -8.10
C ILE A 68 -7.20 0.47 -7.18
N ILE A 69 -6.94 0.71 -5.90
CA ILE A 69 -7.95 0.74 -4.84
C ILE A 69 -8.22 2.19 -4.45
N GLN A 70 -9.44 2.67 -4.69
CA GLN A 70 -9.88 4.00 -4.24
C GLN A 70 -10.02 4.06 -2.71
N LYS A 71 -10.10 5.28 -2.17
CA LYS A 71 -10.48 5.46 -0.77
C LYS A 71 -11.87 4.86 -0.53
N GLU A 72 -12.09 4.30 0.66
CA GLU A 72 -13.38 3.74 1.09
C GLU A 72 -13.87 2.54 0.25
N THR A 73 -12.97 1.82 -0.42
CA THR A 73 -13.31 0.54 -1.08
C THR A 73 -13.48 -0.59 -0.07
N PHE A 74 -12.70 -0.61 1.01
CA PHE A 74 -12.78 -1.61 2.07
C PHE A 74 -13.41 -1.01 3.32
N SER A 75 -14.23 -1.80 4.01
CA SER A 75 -14.77 -1.45 5.33
C SER A 75 -13.68 -1.48 6.40
N ASP A 76 -13.86 -0.71 7.47
CA ASP A 76 -12.99 -0.75 8.64
C ASP A 76 -12.85 -2.18 9.16
N TYR A 77 -11.60 -2.59 9.42
CA TYR A 77 -11.27 -3.88 9.98
C TYR A 77 -10.86 -3.72 11.45
N LYS A 78 -11.65 -4.29 12.36
CA LYS A 78 -11.27 -4.40 13.78
C LYS A 78 -10.44 -5.67 13.97
N LEU A 79 -9.24 -5.50 14.52
CA LEU A 79 -8.34 -6.60 14.85
C LEU A 79 -9.05 -7.57 15.82
N GLN A 80 -9.23 -8.82 15.40
CA GLN A 80 -9.99 -9.82 16.17
C GLN A 80 -9.20 -10.36 17.37
N THR A 81 -7.87 -10.30 17.31
CA THR A 81 -6.98 -10.76 18.38
C THR A 81 -6.03 -9.63 18.71
N PRO A 82 -6.15 -8.97 19.88
CA PRO A 82 -5.13 -8.03 20.31
C PRO A 82 -3.82 -8.78 20.38
N ASN A 83 -2.82 -8.27 19.68
CA ASN A 83 -1.48 -8.85 19.70
C ASN A 83 -0.98 -8.75 21.14
N ASN A 84 -1.03 -9.85 21.89
CA ASN A 84 -0.54 -9.90 23.27
C ASN A 84 1.00 -9.95 23.31
N ASN A 85 1.63 -9.46 22.24
CA ASN A 85 3.04 -9.12 22.23
C ASN A 85 3.17 -7.91 23.16
N ALA A 86 3.44 -8.20 24.43
CA ALA A 86 4.04 -7.25 25.34
C ALA A 86 5.41 -6.87 24.76
N LEU A 87 5.40 -5.96 23.79
CA LEU A 87 6.61 -5.32 23.29
C LEU A 87 7.15 -4.53 24.47
N LEU A 88 8.26 -5.02 25.03
CA LEU A 88 8.82 -4.50 26.28
C LEU A 88 9.41 -3.10 26.13
N LEU A 89 9.60 -2.63 24.91
CA LEU A 89 10.25 -1.37 24.60
C LEU A 89 9.30 -0.49 23.79
N ASP A 90 8.95 0.67 24.36
CA ASP A 90 8.45 1.77 23.55
C ASP A 90 9.58 2.42 22.75
N ARG A 91 9.19 3.24 21.76
CA ARG A 91 10.15 3.93 20.88
C ARG A 91 11.15 4.77 21.65
N GLU A 92 10.72 5.44 22.71
CA GLU A 92 11.58 6.33 23.50
C GLU A 92 12.63 5.55 24.27
N THR A 93 12.24 4.46 24.93
CA THR A 93 13.11 3.57 25.69
C THR A 93 14.13 2.90 24.77
N ALA A 94 13.71 2.45 23.59
CA ALA A 94 14.62 1.92 22.57
C ALA A 94 15.66 2.96 22.14
N ILE A 95 15.24 4.20 21.85
CA ILE A 95 16.15 5.29 21.49
C ILE A 95 17.13 5.60 22.63
N LYS A 96 16.67 5.64 23.90
CA LYS A 96 17.54 5.87 25.06
C LYS A 96 18.61 4.81 25.20
N ILE A 97 18.25 3.54 25.06
CA ILE A 97 19.19 2.42 25.10
C ILE A 97 20.24 2.58 24.00
N ILE A 98 19.80 2.81 22.77
CA ILE A 98 20.70 3.03 21.63
C ILE A 98 21.66 4.18 21.94
N VAL A 99 21.14 5.36 22.30
CA VAL A 99 21.95 6.54 22.62
C VAL A 99 22.95 6.28 23.75
N SER A 100 22.57 5.54 24.79
CA SER A 100 23.48 5.19 25.90
C SER A 100 24.61 4.24 25.52
N SER A 101 24.46 3.51 24.41
CA SER A 101 25.43 2.53 23.93
C SER A 101 26.41 3.09 22.88
N ILE A 102 26.24 4.34 22.44
CA ILE A 102 27.05 4.98 21.40
C ILE A 102 28.40 5.42 21.96
N SER A 103 29.48 5.13 21.23
CA SER A 103 30.84 5.56 21.53
C SER A 103 31.15 6.94 20.95
N LYS A 104 32.22 7.60 21.44
CA LYS A 104 32.63 8.94 20.96
C LYS A 104 32.98 8.97 19.46
N ASN A 105 33.34 7.83 18.87
CA ASN A 105 33.75 7.74 17.47
C ASN A 105 32.64 7.20 16.56
N ASP A 106 31.47 6.88 17.12
CA ASP A 106 30.35 6.37 16.35
C ASP A 106 29.66 7.52 15.61
N ILE A 107 29.19 7.24 14.39
CA ILE A 107 28.46 8.20 13.56
C ILE A 107 26.98 7.83 13.57
N VAL A 108 26.13 8.79 13.91
CA VAL A 108 24.67 8.63 13.88
C VAL A 108 24.11 9.27 12.61
N VAL A 109 23.37 8.49 11.84
CA VAL A 109 22.63 8.97 10.66
C VAL A 109 21.14 8.74 10.91
N SER A 110 20.33 9.78 10.75
CA SER A 110 18.86 9.69 10.83
C SER A 110 18.26 10.28 9.57
N THR A 111 17.31 9.55 8.98
CA THR A 111 16.59 9.91 7.75
C THR A 111 15.09 9.93 7.97
#